data_AF-A0A973JGA9-F1
#
_entry.id   AF-A0A973JGA9-F1
#
_cell.length_a   1.000
_cell.length_b   1.000
_cell.length_c   1.000
_cell.angle_alpha   90.00
_cell.angle_beta   90.00
_cell.angle_gamma   90.00
#
_symmetry.space_group_name_H-M   'P 1'
#
loop_
_entity.id
_entity.type
_entity.pdbx_description
1 polymer ?
#
loop_
_entity_poly.entity_id
_entity_poly.type
_entity_poly.pdbx_seq_one_letter_code
_entity_poly.pdbx_strand_id
1 'polypeptide(L)'
;MRRFTFDETTCMDIDKALGLEWLETNGLGGYASSTILSCNTRKYHGLLIANLRIPKGRHVLLSWLEDSISLRGREYFLSCCQYPGMFFPQDKHCLKEFRLAHAPMFTYETDDFRVHKTILMIYGEDRVLIKYDVEHCT
;
A
#
# COMPACT_ATOMS: atom_id res chain seq x y z
N MET A 1 -17.66 -2.23 -11.72
CA MET A 1 -16.56 -2.37 -10.74
C MET A 1 -17.00 -1.68 -9.46
N ARG A 2 -16.98 -2.35 -8.29
CA ARG A 2 -17.39 -1.71 -7.03
C ARG A 2 -16.28 -0.79 -6.56
N ARG A 3 -16.59 0.48 -6.36
CA ARG A 3 -15.68 1.48 -5.81
C ARG A 3 -15.79 1.44 -4.29
N PHE A 4 -14.69 1.21 -3.60
CA PHE A 4 -14.63 1.30 -2.14
C PHE A 4 -13.78 2.52 -1.77
N THR A 5 -14.20 3.23 -0.74
CA THR A 5 -13.43 4.36 -0.19
C THR A 5 -13.56 4.29 1.32
N PHE A 6 -12.42 4.34 2.00
CA PHE A 6 -12.31 4.41 3.46
C PHE A 6 -11.69 5.76 3.80
N ASP A 7 -12.35 6.45 4.73
CA ASP A 7 -12.00 7.78 5.19
C ASP A 7 -10.96 7.75 6.31
N GLU A 8 -10.55 8.94 6.76
CA GLU A 8 -9.56 9.10 7.82
C GLU A 8 -9.99 8.36 9.09
N THR A 9 -11.27 8.43 9.47
CA THR A 9 -11.81 7.73 10.64
C THR A 9 -11.51 6.23 10.59
N THR A 10 -11.72 5.61 9.43
CA THR A 10 -11.44 4.18 9.24
C THR A 10 -9.94 3.90 9.13
N CYS A 11 -9.18 4.75 8.44
CA CYS A 11 -7.74 4.60 8.29
C CYS A 11 -7.01 4.72 9.64
N MET A 12 -7.45 5.61 10.53
CA MET A 12 -6.82 5.87 11.84
C MET A 12 -7.15 4.84 12.91
N ASP A 13 -8.16 4.00 12.70
CA ASP A 13 -8.44 2.83 13.52
C ASP A 13 -7.57 1.66 13.03
N ILE A 14 -6.39 1.49 13.64
CA ILE A 14 -5.37 0.53 13.21
C ILE A 14 -5.94 -0.90 13.16
N ASP A 15 -6.67 -1.33 14.19
CA ASP A 15 -7.19 -2.70 14.27
C ASP A 15 -8.20 -2.97 13.15
N LYS A 16 -9.08 -2.00 12.88
CA LYS A 16 -10.03 -2.08 11.77
C LYS A 16 -9.34 -2.04 10.41
N ALA A 17 -8.39 -1.11 10.23
CA ALA A 17 -7.68 -0.90 8.97
C ALA A 17 -6.78 -2.09 8.60
N LEU A 18 -6.16 -2.74 9.57
CA LEU A 18 -5.39 -3.97 9.35
C LEU A 18 -6.27 -5.18 8.93
N GLY A 19 -7.58 -5.11 9.21
CA GLY A 19 -8.56 -6.09 8.74
C GLY A 19 -9.11 -5.82 7.33
N LEU A 20 -8.83 -4.65 6.75
CA LEU A 20 -9.28 -4.26 5.42
C LEU A 20 -8.15 -4.50 4.41
N GLU A 21 -8.39 -5.39 3.45
CA GLU A 21 -7.41 -5.84 2.46
C GLU A 21 -7.79 -5.43 1.03
N TRP A 22 -6.80 -5.31 0.16
CA TRP A 22 -6.97 -5.07 -1.28
C TRP A 22 -6.17 -6.08 -2.11
N LEU A 23 -6.61 -6.30 -3.35
CA LEU A 23 -5.99 -7.23 -4.30
C LEU A 23 -6.02 -6.62 -5.70
N GLU A 24 -4.86 -6.58 -6.34
CA GLU A 24 -4.66 -6.12 -7.72
C GLU A 24 -3.99 -7.24 -8.52
N THR A 25 -4.55 -7.66 -9.66
CA THR A 25 -4.09 -8.88 -10.35
C THR A 25 -3.57 -8.59 -11.75
N ASN A 26 -2.57 -9.34 -12.22
CA ASN A 26 -2.02 -9.18 -13.57
C ASN A 26 -2.65 -10.09 -14.64
N GLY A 27 -3.67 -10.88 -14.29
CA GLY A 27 -4.31 -11.82 -15.23
C GLY A 27 -3.53 -13.10 -15.54
N LEU A 28 -2.31 -13.26 -15.02
CA LEU A 28 -1.47 -14.47 -15.18
C LEU A 28 -1.49 -15.39 -13.95
N GLY A 29 -2.31 -15.04 -12.95
CA GLY A 29 -2.29 -15.65 -11.62
C GLY A 29 -1.28 -15.03 -10.66
N GLY A 30 -0.57 -13.97 -11.08
CA GLY A 30 0.20 -13.08 -10.23
C GLY A 30 -0.63 -11.88 -9.74
N TYR A 31 -0.19 -11.25 -8.66
CA TYR A 31 -0.93 -10.18 -8.01
C TYR A 31 -0.05 -9.33 -7.08
N ALA A 32 -0.61 -8.18 -6.67
CA ALA A 32 -0.21 -7.39 -5.53
C ALA A 32 -1.36 -7.36 -4.52
N SER A 33 -1.08 -7.49 -3.23
CA SER A 33 -2.07 -7.38 -2.17
C SER A 33 -1.44 -6.95 -0.84
N SER A 34 -2.21 -6.20 -0.06
CA SER A 34 -1.86 -5.83 1.31
C SER A 34 -3.11 -5.34 2.05
N THR A 35 -2.93 -4.85 3.27
CA THR A 35 -3.96 -4.09 3.98
C THR A 35 -4.07 -2.67 3.40
N ILE A 36 -5.15 -1.95 3.75
CA ILE A 36 -5.28 -0.53 3.36
C ILE A 36 -4.21 0.37 4.00
N LEU A 37 -3.47 -0.11 5.00
CA LEU A 37 -2.30 0.56 5.58
C LEU A 37 -0.98 0.20 4.89
N SER A 38 -1.02 -0.59 3.81
CA SER A 38 0.18 -1.18 3.18
C SER A 38 1.04 -1.99 4.17
N CYS A 39 0.41 -2.56 5.22
CA CYS A 39 1.04 -3.42 6.21
C CYS A 39 0.70 -4.89 5.94
N ASN A 40 1.72 -5.73 5.77
CA ASN A 40 1.52 -7.15 5.49
C ASN A 40 1.21 -7.94 6.77
N THR A 41 -0.03 -8.41 6.91
CA THR A 41 -0.50 -9.22 8.06
C THR A 41 -0.75 -10.70 7.71
N ARG A 42 -0.62 -11.08 6.44
CA ARG A 42 -0.87 -12.43 5.92
C ARG A 42 0.32 -12.94 5.11
N LYS A 43 0.54 -14.26 5.10
CA LYS A 43 1.56 -14.93 4.26
C LYS A 43 1.42 -14.63 2.76
N TYR A 44 0.21 -14.33 2.31
CA TYR A 44 -0.08 -14.10 0.90
C TYR A 44 0.03 -12.63 0.47
N HIS A 45 0.27 -11.70 1.40
CA HIS A 45 0.49 -10.30 1.06
C HIS A 45 1.85 -10.10 0.42
N GLY A 46 1.91 -9.15 -0.51
CA GLY A 46 3.11 -8.77 -1.22
C GLY A 46 2.82 -7.77 -2.33
N LEU A 47 3.81 -6.98 -2.73
CA LEU A 47 3.66 -6.00 -3.83
C LEU A 47 3.91 -6.61 -5.21
N LEU A 48 4.63 -7.72 -5.31
CA LEU A 48 4.78 -8.47 -6.54
C LEU A 48 4.85 -9.97 -6.24
N ILE A 49 3.71 -10.65 -6.36
CA ILE A 49 3.63 -12.11 -6.36
C ILE A 49 3.50 -12.56 -7.82
N ALA A 50 4.55 -13.18 -8.36
CA ALA A 50 4.58 -13.65 -9.73
C ALA A 50 4.27 -15.15 -9.80
N ASN A 51 3.46 -15.56 -10.78
CA ASN A 51 3.16 -16.98 -11.04
C ASN A 51 4.12 -17.51 -12.10
N LEU A 52 5.34 -17.84 -11.67
CA LEU A 52 6.43 -18.21 -12.56
C LEU A 52 6.23 -19.61 -13.15
N ARG A 53 6.67 -19.78 -14.39
CA ARG A 53 6.75 -21.11 -15.03
C ARG A 53 7.90 -21.93 -14.47
N ILE A 54 9.04 -21.29 -14.17
CA ILE A 54 10.26 -21.93 -13.65
C ILE A 54 10.93 -20.97 -12.66
N PRO A 55 11.19 -21.39 -11.40
CA PRO A 55 10.59 -22.55 -10.73
C PRO A 55 9.07 -22.41 -10.67
N LYS A 56 8.33 -23.50 -10.95
CA LYS A 56 6.87 -23.44 -11.08
C LYS A 56 6.21 -23.01 -9.77
N GLY A 57 5.31 -22.04 -9.84
CA GLY A 57 4.45 -21.65 -8.72
C GLY A 57 4.43 -20.15 -8.47
N ARG A 58 3.80 -19.75 -7.36
CA ARG A 58 3.77 -18.35 -6.94
C ARG A 58 4.98 -18.03 -6.09
N HIS A 59 5.69 -16.97 -6.50
CA HIS A 59 6.87 -16.47 -5.80
C HIS A 59 6.66 -15.02 -5.43
N VAL A 60 7.04 -14.68 -4.21
CA VAL A 60 7.08 -13.28 -3.75
C VAL A 60 8.38 -12.69 -4.28
N LEU A 61 8.29 -11.86 -5.32
CA LEU A 61 9.45 -11.15 -5.89
C LEU A 61 9.67 -9.79 -5.24
N LEU A 62 8.60 -9.16 -4.74
CA LEU A 62 8.65 -7.97 -3.90
C LEU A 62 7.65 -8.13 -2.75
N SER A 63 8.16 -8.30 -1.53
CA SER A 63 7.32 -8.47 -0.35
C SER A 63 6.66 -7.16 0.07
N TRP A 64 7.43 -6.09 0.18
CA TRP A 64 6.97 -4.82 0.72
C TRP A 64 7.92 -3.72 0.26
N LEU A 65 7.45 -2.48 0.30
CA LEU A 65 8.23 -1.29 0.00
C LEU A 65 8.03 -0.33 1.17
N GLU A 66 9.15 -0.02 1.85
CA GLU A 66 9.20 1.05 2.82
C GLU A 66 9.50 2.34 2.08
N ASP A 67 8.57 3.30 2.15
CA ASP A 67 8.67 4.60 1.51
C ASP A 67 8.37 5.72 2.49
N SER A 68 9.16 6.80 2.39
CA SER A 68 9.06 7.96 3.26
C SER A 68 9.27 9.28 2.50
N ILE A 69 8.81 10.37 3.12
CA ILE A 69 9.03 11.74 2.65
C ILE A 69 9.88 12.45 3.71
N SER A 70 11.02 12.98 3.28
CA SER A 70 11.85 13.84 4.14
C SER A 70 11.53 15.31 3.86
N LEU A 71 11.07 16.02 4.90
CA LEU A 71 10.72 17.44 4.80
C LEU A 71 11.12 18.17 6.08
N ARG A 72 11.86 19.28 5.93
CA ARG A 72 12.31 20.16 7.04
C ARG A 72 12.99 19.40 8.20
N GLY A 73 13.74 18.34 7.88
CA GLY A 73 14.45 17.52 8.87
C GLY A 73 13.56 16.53 9.63
N ARG A 74 12.29 16.38 9.24
CA ARG A 74 11.38 15.32 9.70
C ARG A 74 11.16 14.30 8.59
N GLU A 75 10.93 13.05 8.99
CA GLU A 75 10.63 11.95 8.07
C GLU A 75 9.21 11.45 8.31
N TYR A 76 8.45 11.32 7.23
CA TYR A 76 7.05 10.88 7.24
C TYR A 76 6.94 9.58 6.46
N PHE A 77 6.65 8.48 7.15
CA PHE A 77 6.50 7.17 6.52
C PHE A 77 5.12 7.03 5.87
N LEU A 78 5.11 6.56 4.62
CA LEU A 78 3.90 6.25 3.85
C LEU A 78 3.54 4.75 3.95
N SER A 79 4.44 3.95 4.51
CA SER A 79 4.26 2.52 4.75
C SER A 79 4.12 2.22 6.24
N CYS A 80 3.27 1.26 6.58
CA CYS A 80 3.15 0.73 7.93
C CYS A 80 3.69 -0.70 8.02
N CYS A 81 4.25 -1.06 9.17
CA CYS A 81 4.74 -2.40 9.47
C CYS A 81 4.41 -2.82 10.90
N GLN A 82 4.14 -4.11 11.09
CA GLN A 82 3.92 -4.69 12.41
C GLN A 82 5.06 -5.64 12.76
N TYR A 83 5.87 -5.22 13.73
CA TYR A 83 6.91 -6.02 14.36
C TYR A 83 6.39 -6.65 15.66
N PRO A 84 7.05 -7.69 16.20
CA PRO A 84 6.69 -8.25 17.50
C PRO A 84 6.68 -7.17 18.59
N GLY A 85 5.49 -6.83 19.09
CA GLY A 85 5.29 -5.82 20.13
C GLY A 85 5.38 -4.35 19.68
N MET A 86 5.49 -4.07 18.37
CA MET A 86 5.60 -2.70 17.86
C MET A 86 4.89 -2.52 16.52
N PHE A 87 4.04 -1.50 16.44
CA PHE A 87 3.55 -0.98 15.16
C PHE A 87 4.42 0.19 14.73
N PHE A 88 4.85 0.17 13.47
CA PHE A 88 5.70 1.18 12.86
C PHE A 88 4.95 1.86 11.70
N PRO A 89 5.01 3.19 11.56
CA PRO A 89 5.59 4.14 12.52
C PRO A 89 4.87 4.11 13.87
N GLN A 90 5.59 4.43 14.97
CA GLN A 90 4.98 4.55 16.31
C GLN A 90 4.09 5.78 16.41
N ASP A 91 4.41 6.81 15.63
CA ASP A 91 3.55 7.96 15.42
C ASP A 91 2.32 7.59 14.61
N LYS A 92 1.26 8.41 14.73
CA LYS A 92 0.08 8.30 13.87
C LYS A 92 0.50 8.42 12.40
N HIS A 93 0.27 7.36 11.62
CA HIS A 93 0.49 7.39 10.17
C HIS A 93 -0.35 8.50 9.52
N CYS A 94 0.13 9.04 8.39
CA CYS A 94 -0.51 10.17 7.71
C CYS A 94 -1.55 9.77 6.64
N LEU A 95 -1.98 8.50 6.60
CA LEU A 95 -3.00 8.02 5.67
C LEU A 95 -4.38 8.64 6.00
N LYS A 96 -4.92 9.45 5.08
CA LYS A 96 -6.23 10.10 5.20
C LYS A 96 -7.34 9.39 4.44
N GLU A 97 -7.03 8.79 3.30
CA GLU A 97 -8.02 8.10 2.49
C GLU A 97 -7.39 6.89 1.81
N PHE A 98 -8.10 5.77 1.82
CA PHE A 98 -7.87 4.67 0.90
C PHE A 98 -9.02 4.58 -0.09
N ARG A 99 -8.71 4.44 -1.37
CA ARG A 99 -9.71 4.23 -2.41
C ARG A 99 -9.31 3.09 -3.32
N LEU A 100 -10.22 2.14 -3.50
CA LEU A 100 -10.12 1.12 -4.54
C LEU A 100 -11.09 1.48 -5.67
N ALA A 101 -10.55 1.96 -6.79
CA ALA A 101 -11.31 2.19 -8.02
C ALA A 101 -10.76 1.33 -9.17
N HIS A 102 -9.94 1.89 -10.07
CA HIS A 102 -9.24 1.12 -11.10
C HIS A 102 -7.99 0.42 -10.57
N ALA A 103 -7.41 0.96 -9.50
CA ALA A 103 -6.28 0.39 -8.77
C ALA A 103 -6.37 0.88 -7.30
N PRO A 104 -5.63 0.24 -6.37
CA PRO A 104 -5.44 0.74 -5.01
C PRO A 104 -4.79 2.14 -5.01
N MET A 105 -5.46 3.09 -4.39
CA MET A 105 -5.02 4.47 -4.22
C MET A 105 -5.01 4.85 -2.74
N PHE A 106 -3.95 5.54 -2.33
CA PHE A 106 -3.72 5.98 -0.96
C PHE A 106 -3.45 7.48 -0.99
N THR A 107 -4.16 8.22 -0.16
CA THR A 107 -3.93 9.65 0.03
C THR A 107 -3.32 9.87 1.40
N TYR A 108 -2.08 10.31 1.41
CA TYR A 108 -1.36 10.72 2.60
C TYR A 108 -1.37 12.24 2.67
N GLU A 109 -1.66 12.80 3.84
CA GLU A 109 -1.74 14.23 4.00
C GLU A 109 -1.31 14.67 5.39
N THR A 110 -0.57 15.76 5.38
CA THR A 110 -0.14 16.51 6.56
C THR A 110 -0.39 18.00 6.30
N ASP A 111 -0.08 18.84 7.29
CA ASP A 111 -0.18 20.29 7.12
C ASP A 111 0.78 20.83 6.03
N ASP A 112 1.85 20.09 5.70
CA ASP A 112 2.90 20.55 4.79
C ASP A 112 2.81 19.97 3.37
N PHE A 113 2.17 18.81 3.19
CA PHE A 113 2.11 18.11 1.90
C PHE A 113 0.91 17.18 1.79
N ARG A 114 0.55 16.87 0.54
CA ARG A 114 -0.36 15.79 0.17
C ARG A 114 0.32 14.89 -0.87
N VAL A 115 0.25 13.58 -0.66
CA VAL A 115 0.78 12.58 -1.61
C VAL A 115 -0.29 11.56 -1.95
N HIS A 116 -0.51 11.38 -3.25
CA HIS A 116 -1.31 10.30 -3.79
C HIS A 116 -0.38 9.18 -4.26
N LYS A 117 -0.48 8.02 -3.61
CA LYS A 117 0.20 6.80 -4.02
C LYS A 117 -0.80 5.90 -4.75
N THR A 118 -0.43 5.42 -5.93
CA THR A 118 -1.22 4.44 -6.69
C THR A 118 -0.37 3.21 -6.97
N ILE A 119 -0.91 2.03 -6.70
CA ILE A 119 -0.26 0.75 -6.99
C ILE A 119 -1.03 0.06 -8.10
N LEU A 120 -0.35 -0.38 -9.16
CA LEU A 120 -0.98 -1.03 -10.31
C LEU A 120 -0.17 -2.23 -10.76
N MET A 121 -0.83 -3.36 -11.01
CA MET A 121 -0.23 -4.48 -11.73
C MET A 121 -0.50 -4.33 -13.22
N ILE A 122 0.55 -4.46 -14.05
CA ILE A 122 0.37 -4.43 -15.50
C ILE A 122 -0.27 -5.73 -15.96
N TYR A 123 -1.38 -5.62 -16.67
CA TYR A 123 -2.08 -6.78 -17.23
C TYR A 123 -1.17 -7.54 -18.21
N GLY A 124 -1.05 -8.85 -18.01
CA GLY A 124 -0.22 -9.73 -18.85
C GLY A 124 1.27 -9.69 -18.52
N GLU A 125 1.70 -9.00 -17.46
CA GLU A 125 3.10 -8.93 -17.05
C GLU A 125 3.29 -9.14 -15.54
N ASP A 126 4.38 -9.80 -15.15
CA ASP A 126 4.82 -9.84 -13.75
C ASP A 126 5.54 -8.53 -13.37
N ARG A 127 4.80 -7.41 -13.45
CA ARG A 127 5.29 -6.06 -13.20
C ARG A 127 4.30 -5.26 -12.36
N VAL A 128 4.80 -4.67 -11.28
CA VAL A 128 4.08 -3.68 -10.46
C VAL A 128 4.60 -2.29 -10.78
N LEU A 129 3.70 -1.32 -10.90
CA LEU A 129 4.00 0.11 -10.95
C LEU A 129 3.52 0.75 -9.66
N ILE A 130 4.34 1.63 -9.09
CA ILE A 130 4.00 2.44 -7.94
C ILE A 130 4.22 3.89 -8.35
N LYS A 131 3.14 4.65 -8.40
CA LYS A 131 3.14 6.05 -8.80
C LYS A 131 2.91 6.93 -7.57
N TYR A 132 3.70 7.99 -7.47
CA TYR A 132 3.54 9.04 -6.47
C TYR A 132 3.23 10.35 -7.18
N ASP A 133 2.11 10.96 -6.84
CA ASP A 133 1.79 12.34 -7.20
C ASP A 133 1.91 13.17 -5.92
N VAL A 134 2.87 14.09 -5.89
CA VAL A 134 3.21 14.91 -4.71
C VAL A 134 2.72 16.34 -4.93
N GLU A 135 1.91 16.83 -4.00
CA GLU A 135 1.37 18.18 -3.97
C GLU A 135 1.87 18.90 -2.71
N HIS A 136 2.33 20.15 -2.87
CA HIS A 136 2.65 21.01 -1.75
C HIS A 136 1.39 21.70 -1.25
N CYS A 137 1.11 21.58 0.05
CA CYS A 137 0.08 22.39 0.71
C CYS A 137 0.75 23.70 1.16
N THR A 138 0.34 24.83 0.57
CA THR A 138 0.74 26.19 0.98
C THR A 138 -0.13 26.73 2.10
#